data_AF-A0A956UPK4-F1
#
_entry.id   AF-A0A956UPK4-F1
#
_cell.length_a   1.000
_cell.length_b   1.000
_cell.length_c   1.000
_cell.angle_alpha   90.00
_cell.angle_beta   90.00
_cell.angle_gamma   90.00
#
_symmetry.space_group_name_H-M   'P 1'
#
loop_
_entity.id
_entity.type
_entity.pdbx_description
1 polymer ?
#
loop_
_entity_poly.entity_id
_entity_poly.type
_entity_poly.pdbx_seq_one_letter_code
_entity_poly.pdbx_strand_id
1 'polypeptide(L)'
;GLRGNAMSFYDNYAAVMIAVIAGFILVGSALIGTRLLAPFAREKAKNISYECGMLPVGRNWAQVHVRYYLIAILFLLFDVETIFIFPWAVTFADLPDFIFWQMVAFIGVLSLGLVYAWRRGVLEWR
;
A
#
# COMPACT_ATOMS: atom_id res chain seq x y z
N GLY A 1 -23.13 -25.73 21.34
CA GLY A 1 -21.90 -25.72 20.51
C GLY A 1 -21.52 -24.37 19.91
N LEU A 2 -22.33 -23.30 19.99
CA LEU A 2 -22.08 -22.03 19.26
C LEU A 2 -21.41 -20.92 20.09
N ARG A 3 -21.24 -21.11 21.40
CA ARG A 3 -20.67 -20.10 22.32
C ARG A 3 -19.13 -20.07 22.35
N GLY A 4 -18.46 -21.14 21.91
CA GLY A 4 -16.99 -21.23 21.91
C GLY A 4 -16.31 -20.48 20.76
N ASN A 5 -16.93 -20.44 19.57
CA ASN A 5 -16.32 -19.82 18.39
C ASN A 5 -16.38 -18.30 18.40
N ALA A 6 -17.45 -17.70 18.94
CA ALA A 6 -17.56 -16.25 19.02
C ALA A 6 -16.45 -15.66 19.92
N MET A 7 -16.19 -16.29 21.08
CA MET A 7 -15.14 -15.84 22.00
C MET A 7 -13.76 -15.96 21.34
N SER A 8 -13.46 -17.10 20.69
CA SER A 8 -12.21 -17.27 19.91
C SER A 8 -12.05 -16.24 18.78
N PHE A 9 -13.13 -15.86 18.10
CA PHE A 9 -13.10 -14.80 17.08
C PHE A 9 -12.70 -13.47 17.72
N TYR A 10 -13.41 -13.01 18.76
CA TYR A 10 -13.08 -11.76 19.46
C TYR A 10 -11.65 -11.78 20.03
N ASP A 11 -11.20 -12.91 20.55
CA ASP A 11 -9.83 -13.08 21.06
C ASP A 11 -8.78 -12.91 19.95
N ASN A 12 -9.03 -13.42 18.74
CA ASN A 12 -8.14 -13.23 17.59
C ASN A 12 -8.06 -11.76 17.15
N TYR A 13 -9.20 -11.06 17.04
CA TYR A 13 -9.18 -9.62 16.70
C TYR A 13 -8.56 -8.78 17.82
N ALA A 14 -8.80 -9.13 19.08
CA ALA A 14 -8.16 -8.50 20.21
C ALA A 14 -6.64 -8.69 20.18
N ALA A 15 -6.15 -9.90 19.87
CA ALA A 15 -4.72 -10.18 19.71
C ALA A 15 -4.08 -9.35 18.59
N VAL A 16 -4.74 -9.24 17.42
CA VAL A 16 -4.28 -8.38 16.31
C VAL A 16 -4.23 -6.92 16.74
N MET A 17 -5.29 -6.43 17.40
CA MET A 17 -5.35 -5.05 17.87
C MET A 17 -4.25 -4.75 18.91
N ILE A 18 -4.03 -5.66 19.86
CA ILE A 18 -2.95 -5.55 20.86
C ILE A 18 -1.60 -5.54 20.17
N ALA A 19 -1.36 -6.40 19.17
CA ALA A 19 -0.11 -6.45 18.43
C ALA A 19 0.17 -5.12 17.69
N VAL A 20 -0.86 -4.54 17.05
CA VAL A 20 -0.75 -3.23 16.39
C VAL A 20 -0.42 -2.13 17.41
N ILE A 21 -1.13 -2.07 18.53
CA ILE A 21 -0.90 -1.09 19.59
C ILE A 21 0.52 -1.25 20.18
N ALA A 22 0.94 -2.48 20.47
CA ALA A 22 2.27 -2.77 20.96
C ALA A 22 3.36 -2.35 19.96
N GLY A 23 3.14 -2.57 18.66
CA GLY A 23 4.03 -2.09 17.60
C GLY A 23 4.16 -0.57 17.59
N PHE A 24 3.05 0.16 17.69
CA PHE A 24 3.08 1.62 17.80
C PHE A 24 3.76 2.10 19.09
N ILE A 25 3.53 1.45 20.22
CA ILE A 25 4.19 1.80 21.50
C ILE A 25 5.69 1.56 21.42
N LEU A 26 6.12 0.45 20.83
CA LEU A 26 7.54 0.13 20.66
C LEU A 26 8.22 1.19 19.79
N VAL A 27 7.70 1.45 18.59
CA VAL A 27 8.29 2.44 17.68
C VAL A 27 8.21 3.85 18.28
N GLY A 28 7.07 4.20 18.87
CA GLY A 28 6.86 5.50 19.52
C GLY A 28 7.81 5.74 20.68
N SER A 29 7.98 4.77 21.57
CA SER A 29 8.92 4.85 22.70
C SER A 29 10.37 4.93 22.24
N ALA A 30 10.76 4.22 21.17
CA ALA A 30 12.09 4.34 20.59
C ALA A 30 12.34 5.75 20.02
N LEU A 31 11.38 6.32 19.29
CA LEU A 31 11.48 7.68 18.77
C LEU A 31 11.51 8.75 19.88
N ILE A 32 10.74 8.57 20.95
CA ILE A 32 10.79 9.45 22.13
C ILE A 32 12.13 9.29 22.85
N GLY A 33 12.59 8.06 23.03
CA GLY A 33 13.87 7.73 23.65
C GLY A 33 15.05 8.37 22.91
N THR A 34 15.08 8.30 21.58
CA THR A 34 16.11 9.00 20.79
C THR A 34 16.05 10.51 20.98
N ARG A 35 14.86 11.11 21.03
CA ARG A 35 14.73 12.56 21.27
C ARG A 35 15.17 13.00 22.67
N LEU A 36 15.01 12.15 23.68
CA LEU A 36 15.39 12.45 25.07
C LEU A 36 16.87 12.16 25.37
N LEU A 37 17.41 11.06 24.84
CA LEU A 37 18.77 10.58 25.13
C LEU A 37 19.83 11.11 24.16
N ALA A 38 19.45 11.46 22.92
CA ALA A 38 20.44 11.92 21.94
C ALA A 38 20.96 13.32 22.27
N PRO A 39 22.28 13.56 22.12
CA PRO A 39 22.86 14.89 22.25
C PRO A 39 22.29 15.81 21.16
N PHE A 40 21.55 16.84 21.59
CA PHE A 40 20.91 17.78 20.69
C PHE A 40 21.78 19.03 20.50
N ALA A 41 22.57 19.06 19.43
CA ALA A 41 23.24 20.27 18.96
C ALA A 41 22.33 21.02 17.97
N ARG A 42 21.88 22.22 18.37
CA ARG A 42 20.92 23.03 17.61
C ARG A 42 21.66 23.92 16.60
N GLU A 43 22.25 23.30 15.59
CA GLU A 43 23.02 23.99 14.56
C GLU A 43 22.15 24.28 13.33
N LYS A 44 22.17 25.51 12.81
CA LYS A 44 21.39 25.88 11.61
C LYS A 44 21.78 25.04 10.40
N ALA A 45 23.08 24.72 10.24
CA ALA A 45 23.61 23.91 9.15
C ALA A 45 23.10 22.46 9.17
N LYS A 46 22.67 21.93 10.32
CA LYS A 46 22.09 20.58 10.42
C LYS A 46 20.63 20.52 9.92
N ASN A 47 19.97 21.67 9.82
CA ASN A 47 18.54 21.78 9.47
C ASN A 47 18.32 22.27 8.01
N ILE A 48 19.39 22.45 7.23
CA ILE A 48 19.28 22.76 5.80
C ILE A 48 19.30 21.46 4.99
N SER A 49 18.56 21.44 3.87
CA SER A 49 18.59 20.31 2.93
C SER A 49 19.99 20.10 2.39
N TYR A 50 20.38 18.84 2.22
CA TYR A 50 21.70 18.49 1.73
C TYR A 50 21.82 18.75 0.22
N GLU A 51 22.70 19.68 -0.17
CA GLU A 51 23.14 19.91 -1.55
C GLU A 51 24.66 20.05 -1.62
N CYS A 52 25.41 19.08 -1.07
CA CYS A 52 26.88 19.05 -1.08
C CYS A 52 27.55 20.36 -0.57
N GLY A 53 26.97 20.99 0.47
CA GLY A 53 27.49 22.22 1.06
C GLY A 53 26.97 23.53 0.43
N MET A 54 26.14 23.44 -0.61
CA MET A 54 25.44 24.58 -1.20
C MET A 54 24.15 24.87 -0.43
N LEU A 55 23.74 26.14 -0.40
CA LEU A 55 22.42 26.51 0.13
C LEU A 55 21.35 25.98 -0.84
N PRO A 56 20.32 25.28 -0.34
CA PRO A 56 19.30 24.69 -1.18
C PRO A 56 18.62 25.77 -2.02
N VAL A 57 18.72 25.63 -3.34
CA VAL A 57 18.05 26.55 -4.27
C VAL A 57 16.55 26.24 -4.22
N GLY A 58 15.72 27.29 -4.13
CA GLY A 58 14.29 27.18 -3.86
C GLY A 58 13.59 26.11 -4.69
N ARG A 59 12.62 25.42 -4.07
CA ARG A 59 11.82 24.31 -4.64
C ARG A 59 11.60 24.48 -6.14
N ASN A 60 12.45 23.86 -6.95
CA ASN A 60 11.99 23.39 -8.23
C ASN A 60 10.85 22.45 -7.87
N TRP A 61 9.64 22.75 -8.32
CA TRP A 61 8.61 21.74 -8.45
C TRP A 61 9.20 20.74 -9.42
N ALA A 62 9.97 19.78 -8.90
CA ALA A 62 10.51 18.69 -9.68
C ALA A 62 9.31 18.17 -10.44
N GLN A 63 9.36 18.28 -11.77
CA GLN A 63 8.27 17.91 -12.64
C GLN A 63 8.10 16.40 -12.47
N VAL A 64 7.25 16.01 -11.52
CA VAL A 64 7.01 14.62 -11.21
C VAL A 64 6.43 14.01 -12.47
N HIS A 65 7.11 12.99 -13.01
CA HIS A 65 6.70 12.41 -14.28
C HIS A 65 5.26 11.89 -14.19
N VAL A 66 4.42 12.21 -15.18
CA VAL A 66 3.01 11.75 -15.27
C VAL A 66 2.89 10.21 -15.15
N ARG A 67 3.97 9.48 -15.45
CA ARG A 67 4.06 8.01 -15.32
C ARG A 67 3.72 7.50 -13.91
N TYR A 68 4.09 8.22 -12.85
CA TYR A 68 3.76 7.82 -11.48
C TYR A 68 2.25 7.83 -11.22
N TYR A 69 1.53 8.79 -11.82
CA TYR A 69 0.08 8.87 -11.74
C TYR A 69 -0.60 7.72 -12.50
N LEU A 70 -0.09 7.36 -13.68
CA LEU A 70 -0.61 6.24 -14.47
C LEU A 70 -0.45 4.90 -13.75
N ILE A 71 0.70 4.68 -13.08
CA ILE A 71 0.93 3.49 -12.24
C ILE A 71 -0.05 3.48 -11.05
N ALA A 72 -0.29 4.62 -10.41
CA ALA A 72 -1.22 4.70 -9.28
C ALA A 72 -2.68 4.39 -9.68
N ILE A 73 -3.17 4.92 -10.82
CA ILE A 73 -4.50 4.57 -11.33
C ILE A 73 -4.58 3.09 -11.69
N LEU A 74 -3.56 2.57 -12.37
CA LEU A 74 -3.52 1.17 -12.76
C LEU A 74 -3.56 0.25 -11.53
N PHE A 75 -2.79 0.56 -10.49
CA PHE A 75 -2.83 -0.13 -9.21
C PHE A 75 -4.22 -0.08 -8.57
N LEU A 76 -4.86 1.10 -8.54
CA LEU A 76 -6.21 1.27 -8.01
C LEU A 76 -7.24 0.44 -8.77
N LEU A 77 -7.14 0.37 -10.10
CA LEU A 77 -8.03 -0.46 -10.93
C LEU A 77 -7.87 -1.97 -10.61
N PHE A 78 -6.63 -2.45 -10.48
CA PHE A 78 -6.35 -3.85 -10.09
C PHE A 78 -6.76 -4.16 -8.64
N ASP A 79 -6.63 -3.20 -7.73
CA ASP A 79 -7.08 -3.34 -6.35
C ASP A 79 -8.61 -3.48 -6.28
N VAL A 80 -9.32 -2.63 -7.03
CA VAL A 80 -10.79 -2.71 -7.17
C VAL A 80 -11.21 -4.04 -7.81
N GLU A 81 -10.49 -4.53 -8.81
CA GLU A 81 -10.74 -5.85 -9.41
C GLU A 81 -10.69 -6.97 -8.36
N THR A 82 -9.69 -6.92 -7.50
CA THR A 82 -9.45 -7.92 -6.45
C THR A 82 -10.60 -7.97 -5.43
N ILE A 83 -11.23 -6.83 -5.13
CA ILE A 83 -12.44 -6.75 -4.29
C ILE A 83 -13.60 -7.57 -4.88
N PHE A 84 -13.70 -7.69 -6.21
CA PHE A 84 -14.72 -8.52 -6.86
C PHE A 84 -14.30 -10.00 -6.95
N ILE A 85 -13.02 -10.28 -7.17
CA ILE A 85 -12.50 -11.64 -7.29
C ILE A 85 -12.59 -12.39 -5.96
N PHE A 86 -12.27 -11.74 -4.83
CA PHE A 86 -12.22 -12.42 -3.52
C PHE A 86 -13.55 -13.07 -3.11
N PRO A 87 -14.69 -12.35 -3.07
CA PRO A 87 -15.97 -12.95 -2.73
C PRO A 87 -16.37 -14.06 -3.70
N TRP A 88 -16.12 -13.88 -5.00
CA TRP A 88 -16.39 -14.90 -6.02
C TRP A 88 -15.53 -16.15 -5.81
N ALA A 89 -14.24 -16.01 -5.50
CA ALA A 89 -13.34 -17.13 -5.28
C ALA A 89 -13.74 -17.96 -4.04
N VAL A 90 -14.23 -17.30 -2.99
CA VAL A 90 -14.69 -17.96 -1.76
C VAL A 90 -16.01 -18.72 -1.97
N THR A 91 -16.90 -18.24 -2.83
CA THR A 91 -18.22 -18.86 -3.10
C THR A 91 -18.29 -19.64 -4.42
N PHE A 92 -17.15 -19.83 -5.09
CA PHE A 92 -17.07 -20.42 -6.43
C PHE A 92 -17.82 -21.74 -6.58
N ALA A 93 -17.78 -22.60 -5.55
CA ALA A 93 -18.41 -23.93 -5.57
C ALA A 93 -19.94 -23.89 -5.68
N ASP A 94 -20.59 -22.78 -5.29
CA ASP A 94 -22.05 -22.64 -5.28
C ASP A 94 -22.57 -21.88 -6.50
N LEU A 95 -21.68 -21.47 -7.42
CA LEU A 95 -22.01 -20.62 -8.56
C LEU A 95 -22.15 -21.42 -9.86
N PRO A 96 -23.09 -21.06 -10.74
CA PRO A 96 -23.21 -21.67 -12.07
C PRO A 96 -21.93 -21.51 -12.91
N ASP A 97 -21.62 -22.52 -13.73
CA ASP A 97 -20.44 -22.56 -14.62
C ASP A 97 -20.32 -21.34 -15.56
N PHE A 98 -21.42 -20.66 -15.91
CA PHE A 98 -21.34 -19.46 -16.76
C PHE A 98 -20.60 -18.31 -16.06
N ILE A 99 -20.65 -18.23 -14.72
CA ILE A 99 -20.00 -17.16 -13.94
C ILE A 99 -18.48 -17.29 -14.02
N PHE A 100 -17.97 -18.51 -14.15
CA PHE A 100 -16.54 -18.75 -14.41
C PHE A 100 -16.08 -17.97 -15.65
N TRP A 101 -16.79 -18.11 -16.77
CA TRP A 101 -16.45 -17.41 -18.02
C TRP A 101 -16.58 -15.90 -17.90
N GLN A 102 -17.53 -15.40 -17.10
CA GLN A 102 -17.66 -13.97 -16.83
C GLN A 102 -16.47 -13.43 -16.05
N MET A 103 -15.96 -14.18 -15.07
CA MET A 103 -14.80 -13.79 -14.28
C MET A 103 -13.51 -13.88 -15.09
N VAL A 104 -13.37 -14.89 -15.94
CA VAL A 104 -12.27 -14.96 -16.92
C VAL A 104 -12.30 -13.76 -17.87
N ALA A 105 -13.48 -13.37 -18.36
CA ALA A 105 -13.62 -12.19 -19.21
C ALA A 105 -13.30 -10.88 -18.45
N PHE A 106 -13.76 -10.76 -17.20
CA PHE A 106 -13.48 -9.61 -16.33
C PHE A 106 -11.98 -9.42 -16.11
N ILE A 107 -11.27 -10.49 -15.72
CA ILE A 107 -9.81 -10.50 -15.56
C ILE A 107 -9.09 -10.24 -16.89
N GLY A 108 -9.61 -10.82 -17.96
CA GLY A 108 -9.07 -10.65 -19.31
C GLY A 108 -9.07 -9.19 -19.77
N VAL A 109 -10.14 -8.44 -19.52
CA VAL A 109 -10.24 -7.03 -19.93
C VAL A 109 -9.16 -6.16 -19.26
N LEU A 110 -8.95 -6.31 -17.95
CA LEU A 110 -7.95 -5.54 -17.21
C LEU A 110 -6.52 -5.99 -17.51
N SER A 111 -6.31 -7.29 -17.66
CA SER A 111 -5.03 -7.86 -18.12
C SER A 111 -4.65 -7.34 -19.51
N LEU A 112 -5.60 -7.23 -20.44
CA LEU A 112 -5.37 -6.64 -21.76
C LEU A 112 -5.03 -5.15 -21.66
N GLY A 113 -5.68 -4.40 -20.78
CA GLY A 113 -5.34 -3.00 -20.49
C GLY A 113 -3.90 -2.83 -20.00
N LEU A 114 -3.44 -3.71 -19.12
CA LEU A 114 -2.06 -3.74 -18.63
C LEU A 114 -1.07 -4.10 -19.74
N VAL A 115 -1.34 -5.14 -20.51
CA VAL A 115 -0.50 -5.54 -21.65
C VAL A 115 -0.38 -4.38 -22.65
N TYR A 116 -1.48 -3.67 -22.93
CA TYR A 116 -1.45 -2.49 -23.79
C TYR A 116 -0.58 -1.37 -23.21
N ALA A 117 -0.75 -1.03 -21.92
CA ALA A 117 0.06 0.00 -21.26
C ALA A 117 1.56 -0.36 -21.27
N TRP A 118 1.89 -1.63 -21.07
CA TRP A 118 3.27 -2.13 -21.15
C TRP A 118 3.82 -2.02 -22.58
N ARG A 119 3.09 -2.48 -23.59
CA ARG A 119 3.49 -2.37 -25.01
C ARG A 119 3.69 -0.92 -25.47
N ARG A 120 3.01 0.04 -24.85
CA ARG A 120 3.17 1.47 -25.11
C ARG A 120 4.36 2.12 -24.39
N GLY A 121 5.15 1.35 -23.65
CA GLY A 121 6.32 1.86 -22.92
C GLY A 121 5.96 2.82 -21.78
N VAL A 122 4.69 2.85 -21.36
CA VAL A 122 4.22 3.73 -20.26
C VAL A 122 4.86 3.30 -18.92
N LEU A 123 5.21 2.02 -18.82
CA LEU A 123 5.82 1.39 -17.65
C LEU A 123 7.35 1.28 -17.76
N GLU A 124 7.96 1.68 -18.88
CA GLU A 124 9.41 1.58 -19.06
C GLU A 124 10.15 2.75 -18.39
N TRP A 125 11.23 2.40 -17.69
CA TRP A 125 12.16 3.32 -17.05
C TRP A 125 13.33 3.58 -18.00
N ARG A 126 13.55 4.83 -18.37
CA ARG A 126 14.79 5.33 -18.96
C ARG A 126 15.31 6.44 -18.07
#